data_AF-A0A5B8XNG3-F1
#
_entry.id   AF-A0A5B8XNG3-F1
#
_cell.length_a   1.000
_cell.length_b   1.000
_cell.length_c   1.000
_cell.angle_alpha   90.00
_cell.angle_beta   90.00
_cell.angle_gamma   90.00
#
_symmetry.space_group_name_H-M   'P 1'
#
loop_
_entity.id
_entity.type
_entity.pdbx_description
1 polymer ?
#
loop_
_entity_poly.entity_id
_entity_poly.type
_entity_poly.pdbx_seq_one_letter_code
_entity_poly.pdbx_strand_id
1 'polypeptide(L)'
;MFRNLRNVGVLFCLSLAVACGDDGGDKGNNTTNPTNNNTTETNNETNNETTPTTTGPTNNETTVTGTQCNAVGETCTVGDPTRAGFVCEDLGDGAKCSQACTPPAEGAQYPCPSGQACLAARNGGPTFCAVSQCNGWNDTTSCDAFNFENGATCIGAVNNSFLCLPAGTVAEGAACTSDSQCEAGNICLNDICAPICSNDAGCDGEGERCFGDTDPDFLDANVGACVVGCDSYSTGQCPTGQGCFPILEEDGFCIDAGDIPAYEECSATAMTAQCSEGSTCVTFEAGATTGTCMPRCGTGVESSCDGFCLEAFDASPTNDGVCLAGCGLDDYGQNTCAGEFHCRPARGENVCFFDAAGTKLVGEACDPQADSVDCVEGAFCEAAGDGTAGVCRAYCDLRDADTNPLLACSGTEVCQPVLDELGVCGEPCDPSGFSDTSCPAGLQTCFPADVPICSQSGTVANGEACDDIFSNTCAPGSLCTNIVNVGTGTNADLEAPAQCRMLCDPFGDDCAADEHCVADLLNPTLGYGFCLERGQAQPTTQPFGACETPDTACADRGFCIQFDSGETGCYMLCNPNPAEGETSGCPGTSQCLTSFQDPMTMEVIDLSIGEYGVCAG
;
A
#
# COMPACT_ATOMS: atom_id res chain seq x y z
N MET A 1 -9.48 16.62 -2.55
CA MET A 1 -8.39 15.62 -2.49
C MET A 1 -8.47 14.93 -3.84
N PHE A 2 -7.70 15.37 -4.84
CA PHE A 2 -7.79 14.86 -6.22
C PHE A 2 -6.53 14.01 -6.48
N ARG A 3 -6.69 12.75 -6.90
CA ARG A 3 -5.62 11.76 -7.13
C ARG A 3 -5.83 11.09 -8.48
N ASN A 4 -5.05 11.51 -9.49
CA ASN A 4 -5.11 10.99 -10.85
C ASN A 4 -4.51 9.58 -10.97
N LEU A 5 -5.29 8.66 -11.55
CA LEU A 5 -4.89 7.36 -12.07
C LEU A 5 -3.77 7.50 -13.13
N ARG A 6 -2.57 6.99 -12.83
CA ARG A 6 -1.58 6.64 -13.85
C ARG A 6 -1.40 5.13 -13.85
N ASN A 7 -2.10 4.43 -14.73
CA ASN A 7 -1.69 3.15 -15.31
C ASN A 7 -2.65 2.70 -16.43
N VAL A 8 -2.72 3.47 -17.51
CA VAL A 8 -3.02 2.92 -18.84
C VAL A 8 -1.76 3.12 -19.67
N GLY A 9 -0.81 2.20 -19.48
CA GLY A 9 0.38 2.12 -20.31
C GLY A 9 -0.02 1.66 -21.71
N VAL A 10 -0.16 2.59 -22.65
CA VAL A 10 -0.24 2.30 -24.09
C VAL A 10 1.06 1.61 -24.52
N LEU A 11 1.07 0.29 -24.48
CA LEU A 11 2.21 -0.56 -24.79
C LEU A 11 2.29 -0.76 -26.31
N PHE A 12 3.07 0.06 -27.01
CA PHE A 12 3.42 -0.16 -28.42
C PHE A 12 4.37 -1.38 -28.54
N CYS A 13 3.83 -2.58 -28.79
CA CYS A 13 4.61 -3.78 -29.10
C CYS A 13 4.97 -3.85 -30.60
N LEU A 14 6.19 -3.42 -30.96
CA LEU A 14 6.82 -3.78 -32.23
C LEU A 14 7.68 -5.04 -32.04
N SER A 15 7.24 -6.15 -32.64
CA SER A 15 7.96 -7.42 -32.66
C SER A 15 9.08 -7.40 -33.70
N LEU A 16 10.34 -7.45 -33.23
CA LEU A 16 11.51 -7.80 -34.04
C LEU A 16 12.18 -9.02 -33.42
N ALA A 17 11.92 -10.18 -34.02
CA ALA A 17 12.60 -11.43 -33.71
C ALA A 17 14.07 -11.36 -34.14
N VAL A 18 14.99 -11.40 -33.17
CA VAL A 18 16.40 -11.74 -33.41
C VAL A 18 16.75 -12.94 -32.54
N ALA A 19 17.01 -14.05 -33.21
CA ALA A 19 17.50 -15.28 -32.61
C ALA A 19 18.98 -15.13 -32.19
N CYS A 20 19.25 -15.36 -30.92
CA CYS A 20 20.55 -15.82 -30.40
C CYS A 20 20.19 -16.87 -29.34
N GLY A 21 20.56 -18.14 -29.46
CA GLY A 21 21.91 -18.60 -29.74
C GLY A 21 22.47 -19.10 -28.41
N ASP A 22 22.03 -20.30 -28.04
CA ASP A 22 22.43 -21.10 -26.88
C ASP A 22 23.92 -21.47 -26.99
N ASP A 23 24.72 -21.19 -25.97
CA ASP A 23 26.06 -21.77 -25.80
C ASP A 23 26.36 -21.93 -24.30
N GLY A 24 26.50 -23.19 -23.91
CA GLY A 24 26.74 -23.64 -22.54
C GLY A 24 28.19 -23.52 -22.06
N GLY A 25 28.36 -23.85 -20.78
CA GLY A 25 29.66 -24.04 -20.09
C GLY A 25 30.07 -22.77 -19.30
N ASP A 26 30.51 -22.82 -18.05
CA ASP A 26 31.30 -23.87 -17.40
C ASP A 26 31.26 -23.65 -15.87
N LYS A 27 31.23 -24.73 -15.10
CA LYS A 27 31.30 -24.71 -13.64
C LYS A 27 32.76 -24.58 -13.20
N GLY A 28 33.16 -23.41 -12.69
CA GLY A 28 34.48 -23.15 -12.13
C GLY A 28 34.43 -22.77 -10.66
N ASN A 29 34.57 -23.77 -9.79
CA ASN A 29 34.84 -23.64 -8.36
C ASN A 29 36.19 -22.92 -8.12
N ASN A 30 36.23 -21.86 -7.31
CA ASN A 30 37.48 -21.47 -6.66
C ASN A 30 37.27 -20.76 -5.31
N THR A 31 37.69 -21.46 -4.26
CA THR A 31 37.86 -21.00 -2.89
C THR A 31 39.28 -20.46 -2.74
N THR A 32 39.49 -19.20 -2.32
CA THR A 32 40.62 -18.80 -1.44
C THR A 32 40.49 -17.33 -0.96
N ASN A 33 40.33 -17.23 0.37
CA ASN A 33 40.86 -16.27 1.36
C ASN A 33 41.17 -14.78 1.04
N PRO A 34 40.88 -13.85 1.99
CA PRO A 34 41.04 -12.42 1.82
C PRO A 34 42.46 -11.95 2.16
N THR A 35 42.95 -10.91 1.46
CA THR A 35 44.14 -10.16 1.89
C THR A 35 43.80 -8.67 1.93
N ASN A 36 43.88 -8.12 3.14
CA ASN A 36 43.91 -6.69 3.43
C ASN A 36 44.99 -5.98 2.59
N ASN A 37 44.69 -4.80 2.05
CA ASN A 37 45.67 -3.73 2.06
C ASN A 37 45.01 -2.35 2.08
N ASN A 38 45.38 -1.65 3.15
CA ASN A 38 45.09 -0.27 3.46
C ASN A 38 46.12 0.60 2.71
N THR A 39 45.68 1.57 1.92
CA THR A 39 46.58 2.63 1.42
C THR A 39 45.86 3.96 1.36
N THR A 40 46.23 4.81 2.31
CA THR A 40 46.01 6.25 2.36
C THR A 40 46.91 6.93 1.33
N GLU A 41 46.37 7.74 0.42
CA GLU A 41 47.15 8.79 -0.24
C GLU A 41 46.35 10.09 -0.33
N THR A 42 46.76 11.01 0.53
CA THR A 42 46.57 12.46 0.47
C THR A 42 47.28 13.01 -0.76
N ASN A 43 46.64 13.86 -1.56
CA ASN A 43 47.38 14.82 -2.38
C ASN A 43 46.68 16.17 -2.42
N ASN A 44 47.39 17.13 -1.83
CA ASN A 44 47.07 18.54 -1.72
C ASN A 44 48.26 19.25 -2.37
N GLU A 45 48.09 19.84 -3.56
CA GLU A 45 49.07 20.80 -4.08
C GLU A 45 48.39 22.00 -4.73
N THR A 46 48.60 23.13 -4.06
CA THR A 46 48.46 24.50 -4.51
C THR A 46 49.67 24.86 -5.39
N ASN A 47 49.47 25.62 -6.47
CA ASN A 47 50.34 26.72 -6.97
C ASN A 47 49.85 27.12 -8.38
N ASN A 48 49.27 28.29 -8.58
CA ASN A 48 49.85 29.64 -8.62
C ASN A 48 50.62 29.97 -9.91
N GLU A 49 50.12 31.02 -10.56
CA GLU A 49 50.62 31.88 -11.62
C GLU A 49 51.89 31.49 -12.40
N THR A 50 51.73 31.44 -13.73
CA THR A 50 52.67 32.11 -14.63
C THR A 50 52.02 32.41 -15.98
N THR A 51 51.82 33.69 -16.29
CA THR A 51 51.70 34.20 -17.67
C THR A 51 53.10 34.11 -18.31
N PRO A 52 53.25 33.74 -19.60
CA PRO A 52 53.26 34.79 -20.61
C PRO A 52 52.80 34.39 -22.03
N THR A 53 52.67 35.44 -22.85
CA THR A 53 52.89 35.51 -24.30
C THR A 53 51.76 35.15 -25.27
N THR A 54 51.18 36.23 -25.80
CA THR A 54 50.57 36.42 -27.12
C THR A 54 51.32 35.76 -28.28
N THR A 55 50.63 34.88 -29.01
CA THR A 55 50.88 34.60 -30.44
C THR A 55 49.62 34.08 -31.13
N GLY A 56 49.15 34.81 -32.15
CA GLY A 56 48.52 34.29 -33.37
C GLY A 56 47.02 33.95 -33.36
N PRO A 57 46.18 34.60 -34.18
CA PRO A 57 44.83 34.12 -34.47
C PRO A 57 44.93 32.98 -35.48
N THR A 58 44.84 31.73 -35.01
CA THR A 58 44.41 30.63 -35.88
C THR A 58 42.90 30.61 -35.88
N ASN A 59 42.31 31.09 -36.97
CA ASN A 59 40.92 30.85 -37.35
C ASN A 59 40.71 29.35 -37.49
N ASN A 60 40.42 28.68 -36.38
CA ASN A 60 39.66 27.46 -36.42
C ASN A 60 38.21 27.93 -36.39
N GLU A 61 37.58 28.02 -37.57
CA GLU A 61 36.12 28.04 -37.66
C GLU A 61 35.66 26.74 -36.98
N THR A 62 35.43 26.81 -35.68
CA THR A 62 34.45 25.96 -35.04
C THR A 62 33.17 26.32 -35.77
N THR A 63 32.80 25.51 -36.76
CA THR A 63 31.45 25.51 -37.31
C THR A 63 30.58 25.24 -36.09
N VAL A 64 30.11 26.31 -35.44
CA VAL A 64 29.05 26.23 -34.46
C VAL A 64 27.91 25.69 -35.30
N THR A 65 27.71 24.36 -35.26
CA THR A 65 26.52 23.72 -35.79
C THR A 65 25.38 24.46 -35.13
N GLY A 66 24.76 25.36 -35.90
CA GLY A 66 23.81 26.32 -35.38
C GLY A 66 22.72 25.52 -34.71
N THR A 67 22.53 25.73 -33.41
CA THR A 67 21.37 25.16 -32.72
C THR A 67 20.13 25.73 -33.39
N GLN A 68 19.27 24.85 -33.89
CA GLN A 68 17.96 25.23 -34.38
C GLN A 68 17.02 25.54 -33.21
N CYS A 69 15.83 26.08 -33.49
CA CYS A 69 14.80 26.44 -32.51
C CYS A 69 15.16 27.61 -31.59
N ASN A 70 14.80 28.82 -32.03
CA ASN A 70 14.82 30.03 -31.20
C ASN A 70 13.45 30.38 -30.62
N ALA A 71 12.37 29.86 -31.21
CA ALA A 71 11.00 30.06 -30.77
C ALA A 71 10.12 28.84 -31.07
N VAL A 72 9.05 28.67 -30.29
CA VAL A 72 8.03 27.63 -30.54
C VAL A 72 7.39 27.86 -31.91
N GLY A 73 7.22 26.80 -32.70
CA GLY A 73 6.61 26.83 -34.04
C GLY A 73 7.58 27.11 -35.20
N GLU A 74 8.87 27.39 -34.92
CA GLU A 74 9.88 27.44 -35.98
C GLU A 74 10.03 26.07 -36.64
N THR A 75 10.20 26.04 -37.97
CA THR A 75 10.52 24.80 -38.69
C THR A 75 11.92 24.34 -38.34
N CYS A 76 12.09 23.05 -38.12
CA CYS A 76 13.37 22.44 -37.74
C CYS A 76 13.56 21.10 -38.46
N THR A 77 14.70 20.46 -38.25
CA THR A 77 15.02 19.12 -38.77
C THR A 77 15.11 18.15 -37.59
N VAL A 78 14.26 17.12 -37.54
CA VAL A 78 14.27 16.15 -36.44
C VAL A 78 15.65 15.50 -36.33
N GLY A 79 16.18 15.43 -35.10
CA GLY A 79 17.50 14.87 -34.80
C GLY A 79 18.65 15.89 -34.76
N ASP A 80 18.49 17.08 -35.35
CA ASP A 80 19.49 18.14 -35.24
C ASP A 80 19.44 18.83 -33.86
N PRO A 81 20.59 19.22 -33.28
CA PRO A 81 20.65 19.81 -31.94
C PRO A 81 19.86 21.12 -31.85
N THR A 82 18.96 21.18 -30.87
CA THR A 82 18.14 22.35 -30.56
C THR A 82 18.79 23.22 -29.48
N ARG A 83 18.34 24.47 -29.35
CA ARG A 83 18.67 25.30 -28.20
C ARG A 83 18.06 24.69 -26.92
N ALA A 84 18.76 24.82 -25.80
CA ALA A 84 18.26 24.39 -24.48
C ALA A 84 16.85 24.94 -24.21
N GLY A 85 15.95 24.07 -23.76
CA GLY A 85 14.52 24.39 -23.56
C GLY A 85 13.62 24.14 -24.76
N PHE A 86 14.15 23.62 -25.88
CA PHE A 86 13.35 23.26 -27.06
C PHE A 86 13.63 21.82 -27.53
N VAL A 87 12.63 21.21 -28.13
CA VAL A 87 12.69 19.90 -28.81
C VAL A 87 12.18 20.10 -30.24
N CYS A 88 12.81 19.48 -31.22
CA CYS A 88 12.32 19.46 -32.60
C CYS A 88 11.61 18.13 -32.84
N GLU A 89 10.29 18.16 -33.00
CA GLU A 89 9.47 16.96 -33.23
C GLU A 89 8.60 17.17 -34.47
N ASP A 90 8.28 16.09 -35.18
CA ASP A 90 7.33 16.09 -36.30
C ASP A 90 6.07 15.32 -35.89
N LEU A 91 4.97 16.04 -35.73
CA LEU A 91 3.67 15.48 -35.37
C LEU A 91 2.81 15.10 -36.59
N GLY A 92 3.36 15.21 -37.80
CA GLY A 92 2.66 14.92 -39.06
C GLY A 92 2.32 16.16 -39.89
N ASP A 93 2.43 17.36 -39.32
CA ASP A 93 2.31 18.65 -40.01
C ASP A 93 3.68 19.27 -40.38
N GLY A 94 4.74 18.47 -40.24
CA GLY A 94 6.13 18.84 -40.46
C GLY A 94 6.86 19.19 -39.16
N ALA A 95 8.17 18.98 -39.14
CA ALA A 95 9.00 19.18 -37.97
C ALA A 95 9.00 20.64 -37.45
N LYS A 96 8.61 20.80 -36.17
CA LYS A 96 8.48 22.08 -35.48
C LYS A 96 9.19 22.08 -34.13
N CYS A 97 9.68 23.26 -33.76
CA CYS A 97 10.25 23.51 -32.44
C CYS A 97 9.15 23.62 -31.39
N SER A 98 9.21 22.76 -30.38
CA SER A 98 8.30 22.73 -29.22
C SER A 98 9.08 23.03 -27.94
N GLN A 99 8.42 23.58 -26.92
CA GLN A 99 9.05 23.82 -25.63
C GLN A 99 9.35 22.48 -24.95
N ALA A 100 10.58 22.27 -24.48
CA ALA A 100 10.90 21.10 -23.66
C ALA A 100 10.18 21.21 -22.31
N CYS A 101 9.67 20.08 -21.82
CA CYS A 101 8.99 20.01 -20.54
C CYS A 101 9.48 18.81 -19.75
N THR A 102 9.21 18.78 -18.45
CA THR A 102 9.40 17.61 -17.61
C THR A 102 8.07 17.35 -16.93
N PRO A 103 7.47 16.16 -17.07
CA PRO A 103 6.21 15.86 -16.39
C PRO A 103 6.31 16.24 -14.91
N PRO A 104 5.35 17.00 -14.37
CA PRO A 104 5.43 17.46 -12.99
C PRO A 104 5.44 16.26 -12.05
N ALA A 105 6.19 16.36 -10.95
CA ALA A 105 5.97 15.51 -9.79
C ALA A 105 4.55 15.75 -9.26
N GLU A 106 3.98 14.78 -8.55
CA GLU A 106 2.62 14.90 -8.00
C GLU A 106 2.43 16.23 -7.23
N GLY A 107 1.34 16.94 -7.53
CA GLY A 107 1.01 18.23 -6.93
C GLY A 107 1.81 19.44 -7.47
N ALA A 108 2.78 19.26 -8.36
CA ALA A 108 3.52 20.38 -8.96
C ALA A 108 2.75 21.05 -10.11
N GLN A 109 2.99 22.35 -10.32
CA GLN A 109 2.40 23.12 -11.41
C GLN A 109 2.76 22.50 -12.77
N TYR A 110 1.77 22.36 -13.65
CA TYR A 110 1.97 21.85 -15.00
C TYR A 110 2.96 22.74 -15.78
N PRO A 111 4.04 22.19 -16.37
CA PRO A 111 5.13 22.96 -16.97
C PRO A 111 4.75 23.62 -18.30
N CYS A 112 3.68 23.13 -18.94
CA CYS A 112 3.23 23.64 -20.23
C CYS A 112 2.12 24.69 -20.06
N PRO A 113 2.10 25.74 -20.90
CA PRO A 113 0.98 26.68 -20.98
C PRO A 113 -0.37 25.97 -21.18
N SER A 114 -1.47 26.58 -20.71
CA SER A 114 -2.83 26.07 -20.92
C SER A 114 -3.11 25.76 -22.40
N GLY A 115 -3.74 24.62 -22.68
CA GLY A 115 -3.96 24.11 -24.03
C GLY A 115 -2.77 23.31 -24.58
N GLN A 116 -1.82 22.92 -23.75
CA GLN A 116 -0.67 22.09 -24.13
C GLN A 116 -0.43 20.94 -23.15
N ALA A 117 -0.13 19.75 -23.69
CA ALA A 117 0.29 18.56 -22.94
C ALA A 117 1.79 18.32 -23.07
N CYS A 118 2.42 17.89 -21.99
CA CYS A 118 3.79 17.44 -21.93
C CYS A 118 3.88 15.96 -22.38
N LEU A 119 4.28 15.72 -23.62
CA LEU A 119 4.32 14.40 -24.24
C LEU A 119 5.76 13.92 -24.43
N ALA A 120 5.96 12.59 -24.42
CA ALA A 120 7.21 11.97 -24.84
C ALA A 120 7.33 12.00 -26.38
N ALA A 121 8.53 12.24 -26.89
CA ALA A 121 8.81 12.16 -28.32
C ALA A 121 8.69 10.72 -28.82
N ARG A 122 8.14 10.51 -30.02
CA ARG A 122 7.84 9.15 -30.55
C ARG A 122 9.07 8.27 -30.70
N ASN A 123 10.25 8.88 -30.81
CA ASN A 123 11.53 8.20 -31.01
C ASN A 123 12.35 8.06 -29.71
N GLY A 124 11.71 8.06 -28.54
CA GLY A 124 12.41 7.98 -27.24
C GLY A 124 13.22 9.23 -26.91
N GLY A 125 12.87 10.37 -27.51
CA GLY A 125 13.51 11.66 -27.29
C GLY A 125 12.99 12.38 -26.02
N PRO A 126 13.51 13.60 -25.74
CA PRO A 126 13.05 14.40 -24.62
C PRO A 126 11.57 14.79 -24.73
N THR A 127 10.91 14.97 -23.59
CA THR A 127 9.52 15.40 -23.50
C THR A 127 9.33 16.86 -23.93
N PHE A 128 8.18 17.17 -24.53
CA PHE A 128 7.87 18.50 -25.06
C PHE A 128 6.39 18.89 -24.88
N CYS A 129 6.12 20.18 -24.83
CA CYS A 129 4.76 20.74 -24.78
C CYS A 129 4.15 20.69 -26.19
N ALA A 130 3.27 19.73 -26.42
CA ALA A 130 2.45 19.60 -27.62
C ALA A 130 1.23 20.52 -27.51
N VAL A 131 0.98 21.31 -28.54
CA VAL A 131 -0.23 22.13 -28.65
C VAL A 131 -1.45 21.26 -28.94
N SER A 132 -2.62 21.67 -28.44
CA SER A 132 -3.90 21.09 -28.83
C SER A 132 -4.03 21.03 -30.36
N GLN A 133 -4.35 19.85 -30.88
CA GLN A 133 -4.48 19.57 -32.32
C GLN A 133 -5.93 19.69 -32.81
N CYS A 134 -6.87 19.73 -31.88
CA CYS A 134 -8.31 19.90 -32.12
C CYS A 134 -8.92 20.80 -31.02
N ASN A 135 -10.14 21.31 -31.24
CA ASN A 135 -10.80 22.27 -30.33
C ASN A 135 -11.68 21.60 -29.26
N GLY A 136 -11.73 20.27 -29.23
CA GLY A 136 -12.56 19.47 -28.33
C GLY A 136 -12.78 18.08 -28.90
N TRP A 137 -13.21 17.13 -28.07
CA TRP A 137 -13.35 15.71 -28.43
C TRP A 137 -14.22 15.42 -29.67
N ASN A 138 -15.18 16.30 -29.97
CA ASN A 138 -16.05 16.20 -31.14
C ASN A 138 -15.47 16.84 -32.42
N ASP A 139 -14.30 17.48 -32.35
CA ASP A 139 -13.67 18.19 -33.45
C ASP A 139 -12.73 17.28 -34.26
N THR A 140 -13.32 16.29 -34.92
CA THR A 140 -12.59 15.40 -35.84
C THR A 140 -12.11 16.13 -37.10
N THR A 141 -12.76 17.23 -37.47
CA THR A 141 -12.41 18.03 -38.66
C THR A 141 -11.05 18.71 -38.53
N SER A 142 -10.68 19.21 -37.35
CA SER A 142 -9.33 19.74 -37.13
C SER A 142 -8.25 18.67 -37.31
N CYS A 143 -8.58 17.41 -37.08
CA CYS A 143 -7.66 16.29 -37.29
C CYS A 143 -7.45 15.91 -38.77
N ASP A 144 -8.28 16.38 -39.70
CA ASP A 144 -8.12 16.13 -41.14
C ASP A 144 -6.77 16.65 -41.67
N ALA A 145 -6.19 17.66 -41.00
CA ALA A 145 -4.88 18.21 -41.35
C ALA A 145 -3.75 17.16 -41.33
N PHE A 146 -3.92 16.08 -40.55
CA PHE A 146 -2.94 15.01 -40.39
C PHE A 146 -3.12 13.86 -41.41
N ASN A 147 -4.19 13.88 -42.21
CA ASN A 147 -4.47 12.90 -43.29
C ASN A 147 -4.40 11.43 -42.85
N PHE A 148 -4.98 11.10 -41.69
CA PHE A 148 -5.08 9.71 -41.24
C PHE A 148 -6.00 8.90 -42.16
N GLU A 149 -5.60 7.67 -42.52
CA GLU A 149 -6.27 6.86 -43.56
C GLU A 149 -7.75 6.56 -43.26
N ASN A 150 -8.09 6.32 -41.99
CA ASN A 150 -9.46 6.02 -41.54
C ASN A 150 -10.08 7.17 -40.71
N GLY A 151 -9.54 8.39 -40.84
CA GLY A 151 -9.91 9.52 -40.00
C GLY A 151 -9.18 9.53 -38.65
N ALA A 152 -9.64 10.38 -37.75
CA ALA A 152 -9.05 10.55 -36.42
C ALA A 152 -10.10 10.70 -35.34
N THR A 153 -9.68 10.34 -34.12
CA THR A 153 -10.39 10.63 -32.89
C THR A 153 -9.63 11.74 -32.15
N CYS A 154 -10.36 12.74 -31.67
CA CYS A 154 -9.79 13.79 -30.83
C CYS A 154 -9.99 13.42 -29.37
N ILE A 155 -8.91 13.17 -28.63
CA ILE A 155 -8.99 12.80 -27.22
C ILE A 155 -8.58 13.95 -26.31
N GLY A 156 -9.25 14.06 -25.16
CA GLY A 156 -8.82 14.95 -24.09
C GLY A 156 -7.45 14.52 -23.56
N ALA A 157 -6.62 15.50 -23.28
CA ALA A 157 -5.35 15.35 -22.59
C ALA A 157 -5.27 16.43 -21.51
N VAL A 158 -4.38 16.21 -20.55
CA VAL A 158 -4.18 17.13 -19.42
C VAL A 158 -4.04 18.59 -19.84
N ASN A 159 -4.41 19.50 -18.94
CA ASN A 159 -4.26 20.95 -19.10
C ASN A 159 -5.09 21.52 -20.29
N ASN A 160 -6.32 21.01 -20.47
CA ASN A 160 -7.28 21.39 -21.52
C ASN A 160 -6.69 21.31 -22.93
N SER A 161 -5.88 20.28 -23.20
CA SER A 161 -5.32 20.04 -24.52
C SER A 161 -6.02 18.85 -25.15
N PHE A 162 -6.09 18.82 -26.47
CA PHE A 162 -6.72 17.72 -27.20
C PHE A 162 -5.79 17.21 -28.30
N LEU A 163 -5.67 15.90 -28.42
CA LEU A 163 -4.75 15.26 -29.35
C LEU A 163 -5.50 14.44 -30.39
N CYS A 164 -5.07 14.51 -31.64
CA CYS A 164 -5.61 13.71 -32.72
C CYS A 164 -4.89 12.36 -32.76
N LEU A 165 -5.64 11.28 -32.50
CA LEU A 165 -5.19 9.91 -32.66
C LEU A 165 -5.70 9.33 -33.98
N PRO A 166 -4.88 8.55 -34.71
CA PRO A 166 -5.33 7.86 -35.90
C PRO A 166 -6.44 6.88 -35.53
N ALA A 167 -7.56 6.91 -36.26
CA ALA A 167 -8.59 5.90 -36.13
C ALA A 167 -8.22 4.64 -36.94
N GLY A 168 -8.71 3.50 -36.48
CA GLY A 168 -8.62 2.22 -37.17
C GLY A 168 -9.92 1.86 -37.90
N THR A 169 -10.17 0.56 -38.01
CA THR A 169 -11.32 0.00 -38.75
C THR A 169 -12.17 -0.94 -37.88
N VAL A 170 -11.84 -1.08 -36.60
CA VAL A 170 -12.59 -1.91 -35.66
C VAL A 170 -13.83 -1.14 -35.25
N ALA A 171 -14.99 -1.70 -35.55
CA ALA A 171 -16.27 -1.08 -35.26
C ALA A 171 -16.55 -1.00 -33.76
N GLU A 172 -17.49 -0.15 -33.37
CA GLU A 172 -18.10 -0.16 -32.04
C GLU A 172 -18.46 -1.58 -31.57
N GLY A 173 -18.16 -1.88 -30.30
CA GLY A 173 -18.44 -3.15 -29.64
C GLY A 173 -17.51 -4.31 -30.04
N ALA A 174 -16.58 -4.10 -30.97
CA ALA A 174 -15.61 -5.13 -31.36
C ALA A 174 -14.31 -5.03 -30.55
N ALA A 175 -13.61 -6.16 -30.46
CA ALA A 175 -12.40 -6.28 -29.66
C ALA A 175 -11.23 -5.45 -30.22
N CYS A 176 -10.51 -4.78 -29.34
CA CYS A 176 -9.36 -3.94 -29.64
C CYS A 176 -8.22 -4.19 -28.64
N THR A 177 -7.03 -3.68 -28.96
CA THR A 177 -5.82 -3.72 -28.12
C THR A 177 -5.16 -2.35 -27.99
N SER A 178 -5.69 -1.35 -28.72
CA SER A 178 -5.26 0.05 -28.66
C SER A 178 -6.33 0.94 -29.28
N ASP A 179 -6.42 2.20 -28.86
CA ASP A 179 -7.36 3.20 -29.40
C ASP A 179 -7.26 3.34 -30.91
N SER A 180 -6.05 3.21 -31.46
CA SER A 180 -5.80 3.35 -32.89
C SER A 180 -6.41 2.25 -33.77
N GLN A 181 -6.96 1.20 -33.16
CA GLN A 181 -7.69 0.16 -33.87
C GLN A 181 -9.16 0.51 -34.05
N CYS A 182 -9.73 1.31 -33.14
CA CYS A 182 -11.13 1.67 -33.14
C CYS A 182 -11.45 2.71 -34.22
N GLU A 183 -12.61 2.58 -34.84
CA GLU A 183 -13.09 3.55 -35.82
C GLU A 183 -13.23 4.96 -35.22
N ALA A 184 -13.30 5.97 -36.09
CA ALA A 184 -13.31 7.36 -35.66
C ALA A 184 -14.51 7.66 -34.75
N GLY A 185 -14.24 8.25 -33.58
CA GLY A 185 -15.24 8.51 -32.54
C GLY A 185 -15.27 7.47 -31.42
N ASN A 186 -14.52 6.38 -31.54
CA ASN A 186 -14.43 5.34 -30.51
C ASN A 186 -13.05 5.32 -29.85
N ILE A 187 -12.99 4.81 -28.61
CA ILE A 187 -11.77 4.57 -27.83
C ILE A 187 -11.71 3.10 -27.40
N CYS A 188 -10.51 2.54 -27.22
CA CYS A 188 -10.36 1.16 -26.79
C CYS A 188 -10.40 1.09 -25.27
N LEU A 189 -11.58 0.76 -24.73
CA LEU A 189 -11.79 0.63 -23.29
C LEU A 189 -11.96 -0.84 -22.93
N ASN A 190 -11.04 -1.35 -22.11
CA ASN A 190 -11.02 -2.76 -21.66
C ASN A 190 -11.17 -3.75 -22.82
N ASP A 191 -10.33 -3.57 -23.85
CA ASP A 191 -10.30 -4.36 -25.08
C ASP A 191 -11.57 -4.31 -25.94
N ILE A 192 -12.46 -3.33 -25.74
CA ILE A 192 -13.65 -3.10 -26.59
C ILE A 192 -13.67 -1.67 -27.11
N CYS A 193 -13.97 -1.48 -28.40
CA CYS A 193 -14.16 -0.15 -28.96
C CYS A 193 -15.50 0.45 -28.49
N ALA A 194 -15.43 1.48 -27.65
CA ALA A 194 -16.58 2.18 -27.09
C ALA A 194 -16.70 3.61 -27.65
N PRO A 195 -17.90 4.12 -27.96
CA PRO A 195 -18.11 5.49 -28.43
C PRO A 195 -17.72 6.52 -27.36
N ILE A 196 -17.11 7.63 -27.76
CA ILE A 196 -16.82 8.74 -26.86
C ILE A 196 -18.09 9.58 -26.65
N CYS A 197 -18.31 10.03 -25.42
CA CYS A 197 -19.47 10.83 -25.04
C CYS A 197 -19.08 11.96 -24.07
N SER A 198 -20.01 12.89 -23.84
CA SER A 198 -19.84 13.98 -22.87
C SER A 198 -20.82 13.97 -21.69
N ASN A 199 -21.80 13.07 -21.76
CA ASN A 199 -22.84 12.81 -20.77
C ASN A 199 -23.70 11.65 -21.26
N ASP A 200 -24.51 11.08 -20.38
CA ASP A 200 -25.38 9.93 -20.65
C ASP A 200 -26.28 10.11 -21.88
N ALA A 201 -26.71 11.34 -22.19
CA ALA A 201 -27.56 11.60 -23.34
C ALA A 201 -26.82 11.46 -24.69
N GLY A 202 -25.50 11.33 -24.67
CA GLY A 202 -24.67 11.01 -25.83
C GLY A 202 -24.58 9.51 -26.13
N CYS A 203 -25.10 8.64 -25.25
CA CYS A 203 -25.10 7.20 -25.44
C CYS A 203 -26.46 6.71 -25.93
N ASP A 204 -26.45 6.01 -27.07
CA ASP A 204 -27.67 5.59 -27.77
C ASP A 204 -28.13 4.18 -27.37
N GLY A 205 -27.28 3.39 -26.68
CA GLY A 205 -27.60 2.02 -26.25
C GLY A 205 -28.48 1.95 -25.01
N GLU A 206 -29.26 0.86 -24.91
CA GLU A 206 -30.11 0.61 -23.75
C GLU A 206 -29.27 0.25 -22.51
N GLY A 207 -29.36 1.08 -21.46
CA GLY A 207 -28.56 0.91 -20.24
C GLY A 207 -27.14 1.47 -20.34
N GLU A 208 -26.79 2.11 -21.47
CA GLU A 208 -25.52 2.82 -21.57
C GLU A 208 -25.55 4.13 -20.79
N ARG A 209 -24.41 4.43 -20.16
CA ARG A 209 -24.11 5.71 -19.55
C ARG A 209 -22.76 6.20 -20.05
N CYS A 210 -22.51 7.49 -19.89
CA CYS A 210 -21.25 8.07 -20.30
C CYS A 210 -20.21 7.91 -19.20
N PHE A 211 -19.56 6.76 -19.18
CA PHE A 211 -18.62 6.43 -18.12
C PHE A 211 -17.38 7.35 -18.14
N GLY A 212 -17.05 7.94 -17.00
CA GLY A 212 -15.92 8.84 -16.81
C GLY A 212 -16.22 10.32 -17.07
N ASP A 213 -17.46 10.69 -17.43
CA ASP A 213 -17.83 12.09 -17.66
C ASP A 213 -17.77 12.96 -16.38
N THR A 214 -18.04 12.36 -15.22
CA THR A 214 -17.94 12.97 -13.89
C THR A 214 -16.55 12.84 -13.27
N ASP A 215 -15.72 11.94 -13.79
CA ASP A 215 -14.38 11.65 -13.27
C ASP A 215 -13.33 12.52 -14.00
N PRO A 216 -12.73 13.51 -13.34
CA PRO A 216 -11.68 14.33 -13.95
C PRO A 216 -10.43 13.52 -14.35
N ASP A 217 -10.28 12.29 -13.86
CA ASP A 217 -9.06 11.50 -13.99
C ASP A 217 -9.14 10.44 -15.11
N PHE A 218 -10.30 10.24 -15.74
CA PHE A 218 -10.50 9.22 -16.80
C PHE A 218 -10.06 9.68 -18.20
N LEU A 219 -10.62 10.77 -18.74
CA LEU A 219 -10.31 11.29 -20.09
C LEU A 219 -10.34 12.83 -20.19
N ASP A 220 -10.15 13.53 -19.06
CA ASP A 220 -10.48 14.94 -18.81
C ASP A 220 -11.96 15.14 -18.41
N ALA A 221 -12.23 16.18 -17.62
CA ALA A 221 -13.57 16.41 -17.08
C ALA A 221 -14.60 16.57 -18.21
N ASN A 222 -15.73 15.88 -18.13
CA ASN A 222 -16.84 15.87 -19.11
C ASN A 222 -16.57 15.10 -20.42
N VAL A 223 -15.60 14.18 -20.44
CA VAL A 223 -15.43 13.23 -21.55
C VAL A 223 -15.39 11.81 -20.99
N GLY A 224 -16.24 10.95 -21.54
CA GLY A 224 -16.34 9.57 -21.14
C GLY A 224 -16.46 8.62 -22.34
N ALA A 225 -16.73 7.36 -22.05
CA ALA A 225 -17.05 6.34 -23.04
C ALA A 225 -18.45 5.77 -22.78
N CYS A 226 -19.23 5.54 -23.84
CA CYS A 226 -20.52 4.88 -23.75
C CYS A 226 -20.32 3.40 -23.48
N VAL A 227 -20.73 2.98 -22.29
CA VAL A 227 -20.67 1.59 -21.83
C VAL A 227 -21.93 1.29 -21.05
N VAL A 228 -22.33 0.02 -21.02
CA VAL A 228 -23.42 -0.43 -20.16
C VAL A 228 -22.98 -0.28 -18.71
N GLY A 229 -23.64 0.63 -17.98
CA GLY A 229 -23.30 0.92 -16.60
C GLY A 229 -23.80 -0.16 -15.65
N CYS A 230 -23.10 -0.31 -14.53
CA CYS A 230 -23.55 -1.12 -13.40
C CYS A 230 -23.08 -0.48 -12.09
N ASP A 231 -23.82 -0.73 -11.02
CA ASP A 231 -23.39 -0.40 -9.67
C ASP A 231 -22.20 -1.30 -9.33
N SER A 232 -21.12 -0.70 -8.83
CA SER A 232 -19.91 -1.43 -8.44
C SER A 232 -20.24 -2.63 -7.55
N TYR A 233 -19.60 -3.76 -7.83
CA TYR A 233 -19.77 -5.03 -7.09
C TYR A 233 -21.16 -5.67 -7.18
N SER A 234 -22.10 -5.10 -7.96
CA SER A 234 -23.41 -5.71 -8.15
C SER A 234 -23.35 -6.88 -9.14
N THR A 235 -24.18 -7.90 -8.89
CA THR A 235 -24.39 -9.03 -9.81
C THR A 235 -25.76 -8.92 -10.49
N GLY A 236 -25.84 -9.30 -11.76
CA GLY A 236 -27.08 -9.39 -12.53
C GLY A 236 -27.61 -8.09 -13.11
N GLN A 237 -26.86 -6.98 -12.98
CA GLN A 237 -27.17 -5.72 -13.69
C GLN A 237 -26.69 -5.74 -15.14
N CYS A 238 -25.67 -6.54 -15.42
CA CYS A 238 -25.10 -6.67 -16.75
C CYS A 238 -25.88 -7.64 -17.64
N PRO A 239 -25.83 -7.47 -18.98
CA PRO A 239 -26.37 -8.43 -19.93
C PRO A 239 -25.88 -9.87 -19.66
N THR A 240 -26.66 -10.87 -20.07
CA THR A 240 -26.29 -12.27 -19.87
C THR A 240 -24.92 -12.59 -20.49
N GLY A 241 -24.01 -13.13 -19.67
CA GLY A 241 -22.62 -13.40 -20.07
C GLY A 241 -21.64 -12.26 -19.79
N GLN A 242 -22.10 -11.19 -19.13
CA GLN A 242 -21.26 -10.07 -18.70
C GLN A 242 -21.30 -9.91 -17.18
N GLY A 243 -20.27 -9.28 -16.63
CA GLY A 243 -20.19 -8.92 -15.21
C GLY A 243 -19.77 -7.48 -15.00
N CYS A 244 -20.08 -6.95 -13.82
CA CYS A 244 -19.74 -5.57 -13.48
C CYS A 244 -18.25 -5.45 -13.13
N PHE A 245 -17.52 -4.61 -13.86
CA PHE A 245 -16.15 -4.20 -13.53
C PHE A 245 -16.18 -2.86 -12.79
N PRO A 246 -15.95 -2.82 -11.47
CA PRO A 246 -15.85 -1.56 -10.74
C PRO A 246 -14.59 -0.80 -11.16
N ILE A 247 -14.75 0.52 -11.33
CA ILE A 247 -13.65 1.49 -11.45
C ILE A 247 -13.71 2.47 -10.29
N LEU A 248 -14.90 2.92 -9.89
CA LEU A 248 -15.10 3.78 -8.73
C LEU A 248 -15.95 3.05 -7.69
N GLU A 249 -16.04 3.63 -6.49
CA GLU A 249 -16.81 3.04 -5.38
C GLU A 249 -18.29 2.79 -5.75
N GLU A 250 -18.88 3.66 -6.57
CA GLU A 250 -20.29 3.56 -6.99
C GLU A 250 -20.45 3.20 -8.47
N ASP A 251 -19.43 3.43 -9.30
CA ASP A 251 -19.52 3.27 -10.75
C ASP A 251 -18.66 2.12 -11.31
N GLY A 252 -19.33 1.15 -11.92
CA GLY A 252 -18.72 0.13 -12.78
C GLY A 252 -19.30 0.11 -14.19
N PHE A 253 -18.74 -0.74 -15.04
CA PHE A 253 -19.30 -1.00 -16.36
C PHE A 253 -19.25 -2.49 -16.69
N CYS A 254 -20.16 -2.92 -17.56
CA CYS A 254 -20.30 -4.33 -17.91
C CYS A 254 -19.22 -4.76 -18.89
N ILE A 255 -18.53 -5.83 -18.55
CA ILE A 255 -17.51 -6.48 -19.37
C ILE A 255 -17.88 -7.93 -19.57
N ASP A 256 -17.39 -8.56 -20.63
CA ASP A 256 -17.59 -10.00 -20.84
C ASP A 256 -17.04 -10.79 -19.65
N ALA A 257 -17.92 -11.58 -19.03
CA ALA A 257 -17.56 -12.54 -18.00
C ALA A 257 -17.13 -13.83 -18.67
N GLY A 258 -16.06 -14.43 -18.17
CA GLY A 258 -15.64 -15.75 -18.64
C GLY A 258 -16.40 -16.89 -17.95
N ASP A 259 -16.03 -18.11 -18.29
CA ASP A 259 -16.69 -19.33 -17.82
C ASP A 259 -16.00 -19.95 -16.59
N ILE A 260 -14.85 -19.43 -16.14
CA ILE A 260 -14.09 -19.98 -15.01
C ILE A 260 -14.75 -19.52 -13.70
N PRO A 261 -15.31 -20.43 -12.88
CA PRO A 261 -15.93 -20.06 -11.61
C PRO A 261 -14.97 -19.36 -10.64
N ALA A 262 -15.53 -18.66 -9.66
CA ALA A 262 -14.76 -18.19 -8.51
C ALA A 262 -14.00 -19.35 -7.84
N TYR A 263 -12.79 -19.04 -7.37
CA TYR A 263 -11.80 -19.90 -6.72
C TYR A 263 -11.16 -20.99 -7.61
N GLU A 264 -11.37 -20.94 -8.92
CA GLU A 264 -10.73 -21.85 -9.88
C GLU A 264 -9.53 -21.17 -10.58
N GLU A 265 -8.60 -22.00 -11.08
CA GLU A 265 -7.38 -21.54 -11.76
C GLU A 265 -7.70 -20.79 -13.07
N CYS A 266 -7.06 -19.63 -13.26
CA CYS A 266 -7.14 -18.80 -14.47
C CYS A 266 -5.75 -18.47 -15.02
N SER A 267 -5.70 -17.99 -16.26
CA SER A 267 -4.47 -17.55 -16.91
C SER A 267 -4.20 -16.09 -16.58
N ALA A 268 -3.04 -15.82 -15.97
CA ALA A 268 -2.62 -14.47 -15.58
C ALA A 268 -2.55 -13.49 -16.77
N THR A 269 -2.38 -14.01 -17.99
CA THR A 269 -2.32 -13.19 -19.22
C THR A 269 -3.68 -12.65 -19.69
N ALA A 270 -4.79 -13.06 -19.08
CA ALA A 270 -6.15 -12.68 -19.48
C ALA A 270 -7.00 -12.36 -18.25
N MET A 271 -6.56 -11.34 -17.48
CA MET A 271 -6.94 -11.17 -16.07
C MET A 271 -8.45 -11.01 -15.82
N THR A 272 -9.22 -10.45 -16.75
CA THR A 272 -10.64 -10.12 -16.53
C THR A 272 -11.62 -11.00 -17.33
N ALA A 273 -11.26 -11.37 -18.56
CA ALA A 273 -12.19 -12.04 -19.48
C ALA A 273 -12.36 -13.56 -19.25
N GLN A 274 -11.70 -14.14 -18.25
CA GLN A 274 -11.77 -15.59 -18.00
C GLN A 274 -12.66 -15.97 -16.84
N CYS A 275 -12.81 -15.08 -15.85
CA CYS A 275 -13.51 -15.37 -14.62
C CYS A 275 -15.01 -15.08 -14.76
N SER A 276 -15.82 -15.85 -14.04
CA SER A 276 -17.26 -15.66 -13.95
C SER A 276 -17.61 -14.27 -13.41
N GLU A 277 -18.83 -13.82 -13.67
CA GLU A 277 -19.35 -12.53 -13.22
C GLU A 277 -19.00 -12.22 -11.75
N GLY A 278 -18.49 -11.01 -11.53
CA GLY A 278 -18.09 -10.54 -10.20
C GLY A 278 -16.73 -11.02 -9.71
N SER A 279 -15.97 -11.78 -10.52
CA SER A 279 -14.63 -12.27 -10.16
C SER A 279 -13.54 -11.70 -11.09
N THR A 280 -12.31 -11.62 -10.58
CA THR A 280 -11.12 -11.22 -11.33
C THR A 280 -10.00 -12.23 -11.14
N CYS A 281 -9.17 -12.44 -12.15
CA CYS A 281 -8.02 -13.33 -12.03
C CYS A 281 -6.90 -12.61 -11.27
N VAL A 282 -6.54 -13.13 -10.10
CA VAL A 282 -5.51 -12.57 -9.23
C VAL A 282 -4.28 -13.46 -9.26
N THR A 283 -3.11 -12.85 -9.36
CA THR A 283 -1.82 -13.52 -9.17
C THR A 283 -1.14 -12.95 -7.93
N PHE A 284 -0.70 -13.83 -7.03
CA PHE A 284 0.01 -13.41 -5.82
C PHE A 284 1.53 -13.37 -6.01
N GLU A 285 2.05 -14.04 -7.05
CA GLU A 285 3.47 -14.02 -7.38
C GLU A 285 3.75 -13.16 -8.64
N ALA A 286 4.70 -12.25 -8.53
CA ALA A 286 5.15 -11.44 -9.67
C ALA A 286 5.71 -12.34 -10.78
N GLY A 287 5.09 -12.29 -11.97
CA GLY A 287 5.49 -13.10 -13.12
C GLY A 287 4.84 -14.48 -13.20
N ALA A 288 3.89 -14.80 -12.33
CA ALA A 288 3.08 -16.01 -12.46
C ALA A 288 2.32 -16.03 -13.80
N THR A 289 2.26 -17.19 -14.44
CA THR A 289 1.47 -17.40 -15.67
C THR A 289 0.05 -17.86 -15.38
N THR A 290 -0.20 -18.31 -14.16
CA THR A 290 -1.49 -18.77 -13.64
C THR A 290 -1.89 -17.91 -12.45
N GLY A 291 -3.19 -17.73 -12.26
CA GLY A 291 -3.79 -17.05 -11.12
C GLY A 291 -5.03 -17.79 -10.66
N THR A 292 -5.81 -17.17 -9.78
CA THR A 292 -7.09 -17.70 -9.33
C THR A 292 -8.18 -16.66 -9.50
N CYS A 293 -9.35 -17.08 -9.98
CA CYS A 293 -10.51 -16.21 -10.09
C CYS A 293 -11.04 -15.88 -8.70
N MET A 294 -10.80 -14.66 -8.19
CA MET A 294 -11.28 -14.24 -6.87
C MET A 294 -12.47 -13.30 -7.03
N PRO A 295 -13.57 -13.45 -6.26
CA PRO A 295 -14.64 -12.47 -6.25
C PRO A 295 -14.10 -11.09 -5.84
N ARG A 296 -14.62 -10.01 -6.42
CA ARG A 296 -14.22 -8.63 -6.09
C ARG A 296 -15.09 -8.08 -4.95
N CYS A 297 -14.53 -7.15 -4.18
CA CYS A 297 -15.25 -6.44 -3.12
C CYS A 297 -14.78 -5.00 -2.96
N GLY A 298 -15.65 -4.15 -2.41
CA GLY A 298 -15.34 -2.75 -2.13
C GLY A 298 -14.87 -2.55 -0.70
N THR A 299 -13.75 -1.86 -0.51
CA THR A 299 -13.19 -1.53 0.81
C THR A 299 -14.01 -0.41 1.45
N GLY A 300 -15.07 -0.78 2.17
CA GLY A 300 -16.05 0.17 2.74
C GLY A 300 -17.49 -0.32 2.68
N VAL A 301 -17.75 -1.38 1.90
CA VAL A 301 -19.06 -2.01 1.81
C VAL A 301 -19.01 -3.31 2.62
N GLU A 302 -19.39 -3.25 3.91
CA GLU A 302 -19.38 -4.37 4.89
C GLU A 302 -20.13 -5.65 4.46
N SER A 303 -20.74 -5.70 3.27
CA SER A 303 -21.70 -6.75 2.88
C SER A 303 -21.50 -7.41 1.51
N SER A 304 -20.37 -7.18 0.83
CA SER A 304 -20.18 -7.77 -0.52
C SER A 304 -19.57 -9.17 -0.55
N CYS A 305 -18.92 -9.64 0.53
CA CYS A 305 -18.30 -10.97 0.60
C CYS A 305 -19.00 -11.91 1.58
N ASP A 306 -18.97 -13.21 1.28
CA ASP A 306 -19.23 -14.29 2.26
C ASP A 306 -17.92 -14.64 3.01
N GLY A 307 -17.32 -13.61 3.62
CA GLY A 307 -15.99 -13.66 4.23
C GLY A 307 -15.32 -12.29 4.28
N PHE A 308 -14.00 -12.27 4.11
CA PHE A 308 -13.18 -11.08 4.30
C PHE A 308 -12.83 -10.40 2.98
N CYS A 309 -12.95 -9.08 2.92
CA CYS A 309 -12.49 -8.29 1.77
C CYS A 309 -11.01 -7.93 1.94
N LEU A 310 -10.12 -8.63 1.23
CA LEU A 310 -8.70 -8.30 1.19
C LEU A 310 -8.46 -7.16 0.22
N GLU A 311 -8.12 -6.00 0.75
CA GLU A 311 -7.76 -4.81 -0.03
C GLU A 311 -6.54 -5.14 -0.91
N ALA A 312 -6.59 -4.79 -2.20
CA ALA A 312 -5.44 -4.98 -3.07
C ALA A 312 -4.28 -4.08 -2.59
N PHE A 313 -3.19 -4.69 -2.13
CA PHE A 313 -2.08 -4.01 -1.46
C PHE A 313 -1.33 -2.97 -2.29
N ASP A 314 -1.58 -2.87 -3.59
CA ASP A 314 -0.92 -1.93 -4.48
C ASP A 314 -1.85 -0.80 -4.90
N ALA A 315 -1.72 0.35 -4.20
CA ALA A 315 -1.93 1.75 -4.61
C ALA A 315 -3.04 2.08 -5.64
N SER A 316 -4.01 1.20 -5.85
CA SER A 316 -5.12 1.46 -6.74
C SER A 316 -5.97 2.51 -6.04
N PRO A 317 -6.26 3.65 -6.69
CA PRO A 317 -7.19 4.63 -6.14
C PRO A 317 -8.63 4.10 -6.12
N THR A 318 -8.86 2.94 -6.72
CA THR A 318 -10.11 2.20 -6.67
C THR A 318 -10.07 1.40 -5.36
N ASN A 319 -10.98 1.71 -4.42
CA ASN A 319 -11.19 1.03 -3.13
C ASN A 319 -11.59 -0.44 -3.34
N ASP A 320 -10.73 -1.20 -4.02
CA ASP A 320 -11.00 -2.51 -4.58
C ASP A 320 -10.20 -3.55 -3.82
N GLY A 321 -10.89 -4.60 -3.43
CA GLY A 321 -10.34 -5.80 -2.85
C GLY A 321 -10.84 -7.05 -3.52
N VAL A 322 -10.41 -8.17 -2.98
CA VAL A 322 -10.85 -9.51 -3.37
C VAL A 322 -11.44 -10.21 -2.15
N CYS A 323 -12.56 -10.91 -2.34
CA CYS A 323 -13.16 -11.71 -1.29
C CYS A 323 -12.33 -12.95 -1.05
N LEU A 324 -11.86 -13.12 0.18
CA LEU A 324 -11.41 -14.40 0.70
C LEU A 324 -12.63 -15.11 1.29
N ALA A 325 -12.83 -16.38 0.93
CA ALA A 325 -13.88 -17.18 1.52
C ALA A 325 -13.62 -17.32 3.03
N GLY A 326 -14.64 -17.12 3.85
CA GLY A 326 -14.55 -17.45 5.27
C GLY A 326 -14.43 -18.97 5.47
N CYS A 327 -13.81 -19.38 6.57
CA CYS A 327 -13.79 -20.75 7.02
C CYS A 327 -14.14 -20.83 8.51
N GLY A 328 -14.81 -21.89 8.93
CA GLY A 328 -15.11 -22.13 10.34
C GLY A 328 -13.88 -22.63 11.11
N LEU A 329 -13.97 -22.64 12.44
CA LEU A 329 -12.95 -23.31 13.26
C LEU A 329 -12.93 -24.84 13.06
N ASP A 330 -14.10 -25.42 12.77
CA ASP A 330 -14.25 -26.84 12.50
C ASP A 330 -13.67 -27.24 11.13
N ASP A 331 -13.36 -26.25 10.28
CA ASP A 331 -12.87 -26.40 8.92
C ASP A 331 -11.33 -26.54 8.85
N TYR A 332 -10.61 -26.15 9.90
CA TYR A 332 -9.15 -26.27 9.96
C TYR A 332 -8.69 -27.71 9.73
N GLY A 333 -7.84 -27.88 8.71
CA GLY A 333 -7.25 -29.15 8.28
C GLY A 333 -8.23 -30.13 7.63
N GLN A 334 -9.46 -29.70 7.36
CA GLN A 334 -10.44 -30.49 6.64
C GLN A 334 -10.36 -30.28 5.11
N ASN A 335 -9.51 -29.38 4.62
CA ASN A 335 -9.46 -28.94 3.22
C ASN A 335 -10.86 -28.52 2.71
N THR A 336 -11.61 -27.81 3.54
CA THR A 336 -12.96 -27.33 3.23
C THR A 336 -12.95 -26.03 2.45
N CYS A 337 -11.83 -25.30 2.48
CA CYS A 337 -11.58 -24.23 1.54
C CYS A 337 -11.55 -24.80 0.11
N ALA A 338 -12.24 -24.13 -0.82
CA ALA A 338 -12.29 -24.56 -2.22
C ALA A 338 -10.92 -24.38 -2.87
N GLY A 339 -10.35 -25.44 -3.48
CA GLY A 339 -9.05 -25.41 -4.13
C GLY A 339 -7.90 -25.86 -3.22
N GLU A 340 -6.68 -25.36 -3.46
CA GLU A 340 -5.49 -25.58 -2.60
C GLU A 340 -5.38 -24.53 -1.48
N PHE A 341 -6.53 -24.06 -0.99
CA PHE A 341 -6.60 -23.01 0.00
C PHE A 341 -6.63 -23.60 1.42
N HIS A 342 -6.12 -22.84 2.38
CA HIS A 342 -6.03 -23.26 3.78
C HIS A 342 -6.64 -22.23 4.72
N CYS A 343 -7.31 -22.71 5.76
CA CYS A 343 -7.96 -21.85 6.74
C CYS A 343 -6.93 -21.21 7.67
N ARG A 344 -6.95 -19.88 7.82
CA ARG A 344 -6.04 -19.13 8.72
C ARG A 344 -6.73 -17.90 9.31
N PRO A 345 -6.29 -17.41 10.48
CA PRO A 345 -6.81 -16.16 11.00
C PRO A 345 -6.24 -14.94 10.26
N ALA A 346 -7.10 -13.98 9.94
CA ALA A 346 -6.73 -12.66 9.45
C ALA A 346 -7.72 -11.60 9.94
N ARG A 347 -7.21 -10.51 10.51
CA ARG A 347 -7.95 -9.30 10.94
C ARG A 347 -9.26 -9.56 11.70
N GLY A 348 -9.32 -10.55 12.58
CA GLY A 348 -10.55 -10.81 13.33
C GLY A 348 -11.30 -12.09 12.90
N GLU A 349 -11.01 -12.58 11.70
CA GLU A 349 -11.80 -13.63 11.04
C GLU A 349 -10.93 -14.82 10.63
N ASN A 350 -11.56 -15.95 10.33
CA ASN A 350 -10.90 -17.11 9.74
C ASN A 350 -11.21 -17.15 8.25
N VAL A 351 -10.18 -17.16 7.41
CA VAL A 351 -10.32 -17.03 5.96
C VAL A 351 -9.45 -18.06 5.23
N CYS A 352 -9.88 -18.42 4.03
CA CYS A 352 -9.17 -19.33 3.14
C CYS A 352 -8.08 -18.56 2.37
N PHE A 353 -6.81 -18.78 2.72
CA PHE A 353 -5.65 -18.24 2.02
C PHE A 353 -5.14 -19.20 0.95
N PHE A 354 -4.53 -18.64 -0.10
CA PHE A 354 -4.09 -19.30 -1.33
C PHE A 354 -2.73 -20.02 -1.21
N ASP A 355 -2.11 -20.02 -0.04
CA ASP A 355 -0.78 -20.59 0.16
C ASP A 355 -0.88 -22.07 0.49
N ALA A 356 -0.12 -22.92 -0.21
CA ALA A 356 -0.05 -24.34 0.11
C ALA A 356 0.34 -24.55 1.58
N ALA A 357 -0.40 -25.37 2.32
CA ALA A 357 0.00 -25.69 3.69
C ALA A 357 1.40 -26.28 3.69
N GLY A 358 2.17 -25.84 4.67
CA GLY A 358 3.49 -26.33 4.89
C GLY A 358 3.53 -27.79 5.28
N THR A 359 4.74 -28.32 5.26
CA THR A 359 4.98 -29.73 5.62
C THR A 359 5.55 -29.89 7.02
N LYS A 360 5.90 -28.78 7.69
CA LYS A 360 6.48 -28.80 9.03
C LYS A 360 5.41 -29.01 10.09
N LEU A 361 5.59 -30.03 10.90
CA LEU A 361 4.69 -30.34 12.01
C LEU A 361 4.90 -29.37 13.18
N VAL A 362 3.90 -29.26 14.06
CA VAL A 362 4.02 -28.51 15.33
C VAL A 362 5.25 -29.00 16.11
N GLY A 363 6.08 -28.05 16.56
CA GLY A 363 7.37 -28.27 17.22
C GLY A 363 8.57 -28.42 16.28
N GLU A 364 8.38 -28.50 14.96
CA GLU A 364 9.49 -28.50 13.99
C GLU A 364 9.95 -27.08 13.67
N ALA A 365 11.22 -26.95 13.28
CA ALA A 365 11.78 -25.67 12.86
C ALA A 365 11.19 -25.21 11.51
N CYS A 366 10.88 -23.92 11.42
CA CYS A 366 10.35 -23.25 10.25
C CYS A 366 11.10 -21.94 9.97
N ASP A 367 10.97 -21.44 8.75
CA ASP A 367 11.43 -20.12 8.34
C ASP A 367 10.31 -19.09 8.57
N PRO A 368 10.45 -18.17 9.53
CA PRO A 368 9.43 -17.14 9.78
C PRO A 368 9.32 -16.13 8.63
N GLN A 369 10.29 -16.06 7.72
CA GLN A 369 10.26 -15.21 6.53
C GLN A 369 9.53 -15.87 5.35
N ALA A 370 9.22 -17.17 5.45
CA ALA A 370 8.45 -17.89 4.43
C ALA A 370 6.93 -17.71 4.61
N ASP A 371 6.49 -16.55 5.12
CA ASP A 371 5.10 -16.13 5.32
C ASP A 371 4.18 -17.24 5.83
N SER A 372 4.63 -17.94 6.88
CA SER A 372 3.88 -18.99 7.58
C SER A 372 3.44 -20.19 6.72
N VAL A 373 3.92 -20.29 5.48
CA VAL A 373 3.71 -21.39 4.52
C VAL A 373 4.54 -22.63 4.91
N ASP A 374 5.47 -22.51 5.85
CA ASP A 374 6.30 -23.64 6.27
C ASP A 374 5.56 -24.66 7.14
N CYS A 375 4.58 -24.21 7.93
CA CYS A 375 3.87 -25.04 8.90
C CYS A 375 2.61 -25.67 8.33
N VAL A 376 2.25 -26.86 8.83
CA VAL A 376 0.98 -27.52 8.50
C VAL A 376 -0.23 -26.66 8.85
N GLU A 377 -1.36 -26.93 8.22
CA GLU A 377 -2.62 -26.24 8.52
C GLU A 377 -3.01 -26.36 10.01
N GLY A 378 -3.55 -25.27 10.56
CA GLY A 378 -3.77 -25.16 12.01
C GLY A 378 -2.52 -24.79 12.80
N ALA A 379 -1.39 -24.53 12.14
CA ALA A 379 -0.18 -24.02 12.75
C ALA A 379 0.35 -22.74 12.07
N PHE A 380 1.19 -22.01 12.79
CA PHE A 380 1.93 -20.84 12.33
C PHE A 380 3.39 -20.93 12.73
N CYS A 381 4.28 -20.23 12.02
CA CYS A 381 5.68 -20.18 12.37
C CYS A 381 5.92 -19.09 13.41
N GLU A 382 6.12 -19.47 14.68
CA GLU A 382 6.52 -18.50 15.71
C GLU A 382 8.02 -18.21 15.55
N ALA A 383 8.35 -16.97 15.20
CA ALA A 383 9.72 -16.50 15.11
C ALA A 383 10.41 -16.53 16.49
N ALA A 384 11.68 -16.93 16.52
CA ALA A 384 12.51 -16.91 17.72
C ALA A 384 13.78 -16.09 17.47
N GLY A 385 14.31 -15.44 18.51
CA GLY A 385 15.58 -14.74 18.43
C GLY A 385 15.53 -13.55 17.47
N ASP A 386 16.46 -13.52 16.51
CA ASP A 386 16.58 -12.48 15.49
C ASP A 386 15.57 -12.61 14.33
N GLY A 387 14.62 -13.55 14.41
CA GLY A 387 13.62 -13.75 13.37
C GLY A 387 14.15 -14.45 12.13
N THR A 388 15.32 -15.08 12.19
CA THR A 388 15.86 -15.92 11.09
C THR A 388 15.49 -17.40 11.23
N ALA A 389 14.94 -17.79 12.38
CA ALA A 389 14.46 -19.14 12.66
C ALA A 389 13.18 -19.06 13.50
N GLY A 390 12.30 -20.05 13.31
CA GLY A 390 11.09 -20.19 14.09
C GLY A 390 10.77 -21.64 14.40
N VAL A 391 9.68 -21.85 15.14
CA VAL A 391 9.11 -23.16 15.44
C VAL A 391 7.63 -23.13 15.10
N CYS A 392 7.15 -24.18 14.43
CA CYS A 392 5.72 -24.29 14.15
C CYS A 392 4.93 -24.48 15.45
N ARG A 393 3.97 -23.59 15.71
CA ARG A 393 3.04 -23.67 16.83
C ARG A 393 1.61 -23.81 16.36
N ALA A 394 0.80 -24.52 17.13
CA ALA A 394 -0.61 -24.68 16.82
C ALA A 394 -1.40 -23.40 17.16
N TYR A 395 -2.46 -23.15 16.39
CA TYR A 395 -3.59 -22.39 16.88
C TYR A 395 -4.40 -23.25 17.86
N CYS A 396 -5.34 -22.64 18.60
CA CYS A 396 -6.22 -23.37 19.50
C CYS A 396 -7.67 -22.87 19.47
N ASP A 397 -8.62 -23.79 19.60
CA ASP A 397 -10.05 -23.48 19.71
C ASP A 397 -10.39 -23.12 21.18
N LEU A 398 -10.87 -21.89 21.41
CA LEU A 398 -11.22 -21.41 22.75
C LEU A 398 -12.58 -21.93 23.24
N ARG A 399 -13.43 -22.44 22.33
CA ARG A 399 -14.78 -22.92 22.66
C ARG A 399 -14.72 -24.27 23.37
N ASP A 400 -13.90 -25.16 22.84
CA ASP A 400 -13.66 -26.51 23.34
C ASP A 400 -12.39 -27.09 22.70
N ALA A 401 -11.32 -27.30 23.47
CA ALA A 401 -10.06 -27.83 22.94
C ALA A 401 -10.19 -29.25 22.34
N ASP A 402 -11.31 -29.94 22.54
CA ASP A 402 -11.55 -31.31 22.06
C ASP A 402 -12.30 -31.39 20.71
N THR A 403 -12.82 -30.29 20.15
CA THR A 403 -13.61 -30.31 18.89
C THR A 403 -12.75 -30.50 17.65
N ASN A 404 -11.62 -29.79 17.57
CA ASN A 404 -10.66 -29.92 16.48
C ASN A 404 -9.24 -30.21 17.02
N PRO A 405 -8.72 -31.44 16.88
CA PRO A 405 -7.40 -31.80 17.43
C PRO A 405 -6.23 -31.09 16.75
N LEU A 406 -6.45 -30.42 15.61
CA LEU A 406 -5.45 -29.56 14.97
C LEU A 406 -5.39 -28.17 15.63
N LEU A 407 -6.45 -27.77 16.33
CA LEU A 407 -6.55 -26.54 17.10
C LEU A 407 -6.41 -26.84 18.60
N ALA A 408 -5.38 -27.59 18.98
CA ALA A 408 -5.13 -27.98 20.36
C ALA A 408 -3.66 -27.75 20.73
N CYS A 409 -3.44 -27.15 21.90
CA CYS A 409 -2.11 -26.91 22.43
C CYS A 409 -1.44 -28.20 22.89
N SER A 410 -0.13 -28.28 22.68
CA SER A 410 0.64 -29.48 22.96
C SER A 410 1.35 -29.40 24.31
N GLY A 411 1.43 -30.52 25.03
CA GLY A 411 2.26 -30.62 26.24
C GLY A 411 1.82 -29.67 27.36
N THR A 412 2.68 -28.69 27.67
CA THR A 412 2.48 -27.67 28.72
C THR A 412 2.00 -26.33 28.17
N GLU A 413 1.84 -26.21 26.86
CA GLU A 413 1.38 -25.00 26.22
C GLU A 413 -0.04 -24.66 26.69
N VAL A 414 -0.30 -23.36 26.76
CA VAL A 414 -1.60 -22.78 27.08
C VAL A 414 -2.13 -22.01 25.87
N CYS A 415 -3.44 -21.92 25.77
CA CYS A 415 -4.11 -21.20 24.69
C CYS A 415 -4.32 -19.74 25.07
N GLN A 416 -3.63 -18.82 24.40
CA GLN A 416 -3.85 -17.38 24.56
C GLN A 416 -4.86 -16.90 23.50
N PRO A 417 -5.95 -16.23 23.89
CA PRO A 417 -6.91 -15.69 22.93
C PRO A 417 -6.27 -14.67 21.98
N VAL A 418 -6.56 -14.82 20.69
CA VAL A 418 -6.24 -13.80 19.66
C VAL A 418 -7.50 -13.28 18.97
N LEU A 419 -8.55 -14.11 18.92
CA LEU A 419 -9.90 -13.82 18.43
C LEU A 419 -10.92 -14.35 19.44
N ASP A 420 -12.21 -14.02 19.28
CA ASP A 420 -13.28 -14.45 20.20
C ASP A 420 -13.33 -15.97 20.43
N GLU A 421 -13.03 -16.75 19.38
CA GLU A 421 -13.10 -18.22 19.42
C GLU A 421 -11.76 -18.92 19.07
N LEU A 422 -10.73 -18.15 18.68
CA LEU A 422 -9.41 -18.68 18.31
C LEU A 422 -8.31 -18.10 19.19
N GLY A 423 -7.40 -18.96 19.63
CA GLY A 423 -6.18 -18.60 20.31
C GLY A 423 -4.92 -19.09 19.59
N VAL A 424 -3.78 -18.72 20.15
CA VAL A 424 -2.46 -19.26 19.79
C VAL A 424 -1.90 -20.06 20.97
N CYS A 425 -1.26 -21.18 20.67
CA CYS A 425 -0.58 -21.98 21.68
C CYS A 425 0.81 -21.43 21.95
N GLY A 426 1.16 -21.31 23.23
CA GLY A 426 2.50 -20.92 23.65
C GLY A 426 2.85 -21.44 25.04
N GLU A 427 4.13 -21.41 25.38
CA GLU A 427 4.58 -21.79 26.72
C GLU A 427 4.16 -20.69 27.72
N PRO A 428 3.53 -21.03 28.85
CA PRO A 428 3.13 -20.04 29.83
C PRO A 428 4.36 -19.36 30.45
N CYS A 429 4.25 -18.08 30.76
CA CYS A 429 5.32 -17.30 31.40
C CYS A 429 4.80 -16.44 32.57
N ASP A 430 5.74 -15.96 33.40
CA ASP A 430 5.45 -14.95 34.43
C ASP A 430 5.60 -13.54 33.81
N PRO A 431 4.51 -12.76 33.70
CA PRO A 431 4.57 -11.41 33.12
C PRO A 431 5.24 -10.39 34.05
N SER A 432 5.59 -10.77 35.29
CA SER A 432 6.27 -9.89 36.25
C SER A 432 7.61 -9.41 35.68
N GLY A 433 7.65 -8.16 35.22
CA GLY A 433 8.84 -7.56 34.59
C GLY A 433 9.04 -7.92 33.12
N PHE A 434 8.00 -8.40 32.44
CA PHE A 434 7.92 -8.59 30.98
C PHE A 434 8.97 -9.52 30.35
N SER A 435 9.79 -10.18 31.17
CA SER A 435 10.84 -11.08 30.74
C SER A 435 10.88 -12.30 31.66
N ASP A 436 10.87 -13.49 31.06
CA ASP A 436 10.87 -14.74 31.82
C ASP A 436 11.97 -15.69 31.32
N THR A 437 12.88 -16.04 32.23
CA THR A 437 13.96 -16.99 31.96
C THR A 437 13.50 -18.45 31.88
N SER A 438 12.26 -18.73 32.29
CA SER A 438 11.62 -20.03 32.10
C SER A 438 11.29 -20.29 30.63
N CYS A 439 11.11 -19.22 29.85
CA CYS A 439 10.87 -19.29 28.42
C CYS A 439 12.08 -19.81 27.64
N PRO A 440 11.86 -20.50 26.50
CA PRO A 440 12.92 -20.91 25.60
C PRO A 440 13.81 -19.74 25.16
N ALA A 441 15.08 -20.03 24.87
CA ALA A 441 16.00 -19.02 24.33
C ALA A 441 15.45 -18.45 23.02
N GLY A 442 15.38 -17.11 22.93
CA GLY A 442 14.78 -16.43 21.79
C GLY A 442 13.29 -16.13 21.91
N LEU A 443 12.62 -16.59 22.98
CA LEU A 443 11.19 -16.35 23.27
C LEU A 443 10.97 -15.80 24.69
N GLN A 444 11.90 -15.00 25.20
CA GLN A 444 11.96 -14.65 26.62
C GLN A 444 11.15 -13.41 26.99
N THR A 445 10.44 -12.80 26.05
CA THR A 445 9.49 -11.71 26.33
C THR A 445 8.16 -12.32 26.78
N CYS A 446 7.55 -11.76 27.82
CA CYS A 446 6.29 -12.26 28.37
C CYS A 446 5.27 -11.11 28.39
N PHE A 447 4.25 -11.18 27.54
CA PHE A 447 3.22 -10.13 27.48
C PHE A 447 2.16 -10.34 28.58
N PRO A 448 1.70 -9.28 29.25
CA PRO A 448 0.56 -9.37 30.13
C PRO A 448 -0.69 -9.60 29.28
N ALA A 449 -1.28 -10.76 29.46
CA ALA A 449 -2.58 -11.14 28.91
C ALA A 449 -3.30 -11.98 29.98
N ASP A 450 -4.58 -12.28 29.77
CA ASP A 450 -5.31 -13.22 30.65
C ASP A 450 -4.57 -14.55 30.82
N VAL A 451 -3.88 -14.97 29.75
CA VAL A 451 -3.02 -16.14 29.68
C VAL A 451 -1.69 -15.72 29.07
N PRO A 452 -0.69 -15.32 29.88
CA PRO A 452 0.58 -14.83 29.37
C PRO A 452 1.42 -15.99 28.81
N ILE A 453 1.90 -15.84 27.56
CA ILE A 453 2.80 -16.81 26.91
C ILE A 453 4.13 -16.17 26.51
N CYS A 454 5.16 -17.01 26.46
CA CYS A 454 6.48 -16.68 25.94
C CYS A 454 6.39 -16.20 24.49
N SER A 455 7.02 -15.08 24.18
CA SER A 455 7.02 -14.45 22.86
C SER A 455 8.43 -14.03 22.44
N GLN A 456 8.60 -13.79 21.14
CA GLN A 456 9.88 -13.49 20.51
C GLN A 456 10.70 -12.43 21.26
N SER A 457 11.98 -12.74 21.44
CA SER A 457 13.00 -11.85 21.98
C SER A 457 14.33 -12.09 21.26
N GLY A 458 15.01 -11.02 20.83
CA GLY A 458 16.35 -11.07 20.28
C GLY A 458 17.43 -10.51 21.21
N THR A 459 18.38 -9.78 20.63
CA THR A 459 19.59 -9.30 21.32
C THR A 459 19.82 -7.80 21.19
N VAL A 460 19.00 -7.10 20.40
CA VAL A 460 19.09 -5.64 20.22
C VAL A 460 18.72 -4.96 21.53
N ALA A 461 19.59 -4.09 22.04
CA ALA A 461 19.41 -3.52 23.37
C ALA A 461 18.27 -2.47 23.39
N ASN A 462 17.66 -2.25 24.55
CA ASN A 462 16.71 -1.16 24.75
C ASN A 462 17.34 0.18 24.31
N GLY A 463 16.60 0.95 23.51
CA GLY A 463 17.06 2.22 22.92
C GLY A 463 17.74 2.12 21.56
N GLU A 464 18.16 0.92 21.13
CA GLU A 464 18.79 0.73 19.82
C GLU A 464 17.75 0.61 18.70
N ALA A 465 18.16 0.97 17.48
CA ALA A 465 17.31 0.83 16.30
C ALA A 465 17.08 -0.65 15.98
N CYS A 466 15.85 -0.98 15.59
CA CYS A 466 15.44 -2.29 15.14
C CYS A 466 14.83 -2.16 13.73
N ASP A 467 15.00 -3.20 12.92
CA ASP A 467 14.76 -3.13 11.48
C ASP A 467 13.26 -3.25 11.11
N ASP A 468 12.47 -3.94 11.95
CA ASP A 468 11.07 -4.24 11.66
C ASP A 468 10.25 -4.38 12.95
N ILE A 469 9.10 -3.72 13.00
CA ILE A 469 8.14 -3.77 14.12
C ILE A 469 7.47 -5.14 14.27
N PHE A 470 7.45 -5.96 13.21
CA PHE A 470 6.85 -7.30 13.22
C PHE A 470 7.84 -8.39 13.62
N SER A 471 9.15 -8.15 13.48
CA SER A 471 10.18 -9.08 13.97
C SER A 471 10.77 -8.56 15.28
N ASN A 472 10.37 -9.15 16.41
CA ASN A 472 10.86 -8.66 17.71
C ASN A 472 12.32 -9.10 17.96
N THR A 473 13.26 -8.36 17.37
CA THR A 473 14.70 -8.57 17.53
C THR A 473 15.27 -7.99 18.84
N CYS A 474 14.41 -7.37 19.65
CA CYS A 474 14.76 -6.68 20.89
C CYS A 474 15.04 -7.62 22.05
N ALA A 475 15.89 -7.19 22.97
CA ALA A 475 16.21 -7.93 24.19
C ALA A 475 14.93 -8.31 24.98
N PRO A 476 14.96 -9.41 25.77
CA PRO A 476 13.82 -9.87 26.54
C PRO A 476 13.16 -8.74 27.36
N GLY A 477 11.83 -8.66 27.29
CA GLY A 477 11.05 -7.59 27.93
C GLY A 477 11.05 -6.26 27.17
N SER A 478 11.49 -6.25 25.92
CA SER A 478 11.39 -5.10 25.02
C SER A 478 10.68 -5.47 23.72
N LEU A 479 10.10 -4.48 23.05
CA LEU A 479 9.45 -4.60 21.75
C LEU A 479 10.03 -3.58 20.77
N CYS A 480 10.15 -3.97 19.50
CA CYS A 480 10.50 -3.05 18.42
C CYS A 480 9.30 -2.17 18.10
N THR A 481 9.42 -0.86 18.34
CA THR A 481 8.33 0.07 18.10
C THR A 481 8.84 1.38 17.53
N ASN A 482 8.06 1.96 16.61
CA ASN A 482 8.25 3.30 16.11
C ASN A 482 7.51 4.35 16.94
N ILE A 483 6.87 3.95 18.05
CA ILE A 483 6.18 4.85 18.96
C ILE A 483 7.24 5.74 19.65
N VAL A 484 7.54 6.84 18.97
CA VAL A 484 8.19 8.03 19.54
C VAL A 484 7.11 9.07 19.88
N ASN A 485 5.95 9.02 19.20
CA ASN A 485 4.74 9.82 19.44
C ASN A 485 3.50 8.90 19.42
N VAL A 486 2.56 9.14 20.33
CA VAL A 486 1.52 8.19 20.78
C VAL A 486 0.13 8.49 20.18
N GLY A 487 -0.01 9.12 19.00
CA GLY A 487 -1.38 9.54 18.67
C GLY A 487 -1.78 10.17 17.35
N THR A 488 -0.92 10.38 16.35
CA THR A 488 -1.48 10.99 15.12
C THR A 488 -2.11 9.99 14.17
N GLY A 489 -1.70 8.71 14.18
CA GLY A 489 -2.03 7.78 13.08
C GLY A 489 -1.67 8.33 11.69
N THR A 490 -0.87 9.40 11.60
CA THR A 490 -0.44 9.96 10.34
C THR A 490 0.81 9.22 9.88
N ASN A 491 0.92 8.99 8.57
CA ASN A 491 2.04 8.27 7.96
C ASN A 491 3.42 8.84 8.30
N ALA A 492 3.52 10.07 8.83
CA ALA A 492 4.79 10.67 9.24
C ALA A 492 5.43 9.97 10.45
N ASP A 493 4.64 9.37 11.35
CA ASP A 493 5.16 8.61 12.50
C ASP A 493 5.68 7.21 12.09
N LEU A 494 5.26 6.70 10.91
CA LEU A 494 5.84 5.49 10.31
C LEU A 494 7.25 5.70 9.72
N GLU A 495 7.70 6.95 9.53
CA GLU A 495 9.01 7.25 8.96
C GLU A 495 10.13 7.34 10.00
N ALA A 496 9.81 7.40 11.30
CA ALA A 496 10.83 7.33 12.35
C ALA A 496 11.43 5.92 12.41
N PRO A 497 12.76 5.78 12.53
CA PRO A 497 13.36 4.46 12.67
C PRO A 497 12.83 3.80 13.94
N ALA A 498 12.30 2.58 13.81
CA ALA A 498 11.83 1.80 14.94
C ALA A 498 12.98 1.55 15.93
N GLN A 499 12.66 1.55 17.22
CA GLN A 499 13.62 1.31 18.29
C GLN A 499 13.08 0.29 19.28
N CYS A 500 13.99 -0.47 19.89
CA CYS A 500 13.65 -1.34 20.98
C CYS A 500 13.25 -0.51 22.20
N ARG A 501 12.07 -0.79 22.76
CA ARG A 501 11.55 -0.15 23.97
C ARG A 501 11.16 -1.19 25.00
N MET A 502 11.64 -1.01 26.22
CA MET A 502 11.26 -1.83 27.36
C MET A 502 9.77 -1.71 27.63
N LEU A 503 9.10 -2.84 27.79
CA LEU A 503 7.71 -2.93 28.19
C LEU A 503 7.59 -2.61 29.69
N CYS A 504 6.47 -2.02 30.07
CA CYS A 504 6.20 -1.66 31.46
C CYS A 504 4.71 -1.76 31.78
N ASP A 505 4.38 -1.99 33.04
CA ASP A 505 3.04 -1.80 33.55
C ASP A 505 2.86 -0.28 33.73
N PRO A 506 1.86 0.36 33.09
CA PRO A 506 1.57 1.78 33.28
C PRO A 506 1.42 2.19 34.75
N PHE A 507 1.06 1.24 35.62
CA PHE A 507 0.90 1.44 37.06
C PHE A 507 2.06 0.90 37.90
N GLY A 508 3.00 0.19 37.28
CA GLY A 508 4.19 -0.40 37.90
C GLY A 508 5.40 0.54 37.98
N ASP A 509 6.50 -0.02 38.51
CA ASP A 509 7.81 0.62 38.67
C ASP A 509 8.86 -0.01 37.71
N ASP A 510 8.43 -0.53 36.55
CA ASP A 510 9.31 -1.31 35.65
C ASP A 510 10.38 -0.46 34.95
N CYS A 511 10.12 0.84 34.75
CA CYS A 511 11.02 1.73 34.04
C CYS A 511 12.17 2.26 34.90
N ALA A 512 13.26 2.69 34.25
CA ALA A 512 14.36 3.33 34.94
C ALA A 512 13.92 4.63 35.66
N ALA A 513 14.70 5.07 36.65
CA ALA A 513 14.35 6.21 37.50
C ALA A 513 14.25 7.56 36.75
N ASP A 514 14.77 7.65 35.53
CA ASP A 514 14.72 8.78 34.60
C ASP A 514 13.77 8.54 33.41
N GLU A 515 13.06 7.41 33.40
CA GLU A 515 12.05 7.06 32.42
C GLU A 515 10.63 7.14 33.04
N HIS A 516 9.62 7.02 32.19
CA HIS A 516 8.21 6.91 32.53
C HIS A 516 7.55 5.88 31.64
N CYS A 517 6.57 5.15 32.20
CA CYS A 517 5.78 4.19 31.44
C CYS A 517 4.66 4.93 30.69
N VAL A 518 4.62 4.76 29.37
CA VAL A 518 3.59 5.33 28.51
C VAL A 518 2.75 4.20 27.94
N ALA A 519 1.47 4.16 28.33
CA ALA A 519 0.55 3.11 27.91
C ALA A 519 0.45 3.04 26.38
N ASP A 520 0.35 1.82 25.84
CA ASP A 520 0.07 1.60 24.43
C ASP A 520 -1.41 1.92 24.14
N LEU A 521 -1.67 3.12 23.61
CA LEU A 521 -3.02 3.55 23.25
C LEU A 521 -3.54 2.89 21.96
N LEU A 522 -2.66 2.28 21.15
CA LEU A 522 -3.07 1.57 19.94
C LEU A 522 -3.66 0.20 20.30
N ASN A 523 -3.17 -0.42 21.37
CA ASN A 523 -3.64 -1.71 21.88
C ASN A 523 -4.00 -1.64 23.37
N PRO A 524 -5.01 -0.84 23.74
CA PRO A 524 -5.31 -0.56 25.14
C PRO A 524 -5.82 -1.78 25.91
N THR A 525 -6.24 -2.83 25.20
CA THR A 525 -6.64 -4.12 25.77
C THR A 525 -5.48 -4.93 26.32
N LEU A 526 -4.23 -4.64 25.92
CA LEU A 526 -3.07 -5.44 26.31
C LEU A 526 -2.47 -5.03 27.66
N GLY A 527 -2.92 -3.93 28.27
CA GLY A 527 -2.57 -3.62 29.65
C GLY A 527 -1.09 -3.29 29.90
N TYR A 528 -0.32 -2.93 28.87
CA TYR A 528 1.09 -2.54 29.00
C TYR A 528 1.39 -1.18 28.36
N GLY A 529 2.59 -0.67 28.63
CA GLY A 529 3.17 0.51 28.01
C GLY A 529 4.65 0.33 27.64
N PHE A 530 5.27 1.43 27.25
CA PHE A 530 6.69 1.52 26.89
C PHE A 530 7.43 2.51 27.80
N CYS A 531 8.63 2.14 28.24
CA CYS A 531 9.50 3.05 28.98
C CYS A 531 10.11 4.08 28.03
N LEU A 532 9.84 5.36 28.31
CA LEU A 532 10.39 6.50 27.56
C LEU A 532 11.16 7.44 28.49
N GLU A 533 12.25 8.04 28.00
CA GLU A 533 13.01 9.04 28.75
C GLU A 533 12.13 10.25 29.11
N ARG A 534 12.19 10.71 30.37
CA ARG A 534 11.43 11.91 30.82
C ARG A 534 11.80 13.20 30.08
N GLY A 535 12.93 13.23 29.38
CA GLY A 535 13.39 14.41 28.62
C GLY A 535 12.55 14.73 27.38
N GLN A 536 11.72 13.80 26.91
CA GLN A 536 10.81 14.01 25.78
C GLN A 536 9.40 14.46 26.19
N ALA A 537 9.00 14.22 27.44
CA ALA A 537 7.72 14.67 27.98
C ALA A 537 7.88 16.05 28.65
N GLN A 538 7.04 17.04 28.31
CA GLN A 538 6.92 18.25 29.14
C GLN A 538 6.02 17.92 30.33
N PRO A 539 6.54 17.80 31.58
CA PRO A 539 5.72 17.39 32.71
C PRO A 539 4.75 18.50 33.09
N THR A 540 3.49 18.33 32.74
CA THR A 540 2.39 19.04 33.38
C THR A 540 1.91 18.20 34.55
N THR A 541 1.97 18.73 35.77
CA THR A 541 1.55 17.99 36.98
C THR A 541 0.05 18.09 37.24
N GLN A 542 -0.74 18.59 36.28
CA GLN A 542 -2.18 18.80 36.44
C GLN A 542 -2.94 18.02 35.36
N PRO A 543 -3.92 17.18 35.74
CA PRO A 543 -4.87 16.62 34.78
C PRO A 543 -5.50 17.76 33.97
N PHE A 544 -5.60 17.57 32.65
CA PHE A 544 -6.05 18.57 31.68
C PHE A 544 -5.18 19.83 31.60
N GLY A 545 -3.93 19.77 32.05
CA GLY A 545 -2.95 20.81 31.77
C GLY A 545 -2.73 20.95 30.27
N ALA A 546 -2.54 22.18 29.77
CA ALA A 546 -2.16 22.40 28.38
C ALA A 546 -0.80 21.75 28.10
N CYS A 547 -0.72 20.97 27.02
CA CYS A 547 0.51 20.32 26.57
C CYS A 547 0.91 20.87 25.19
N GLU A 548 2.20 21.06 24.94
CA GLU A 548 2.66 21.82 23.76
C GLU A 548 2.55 21.04 22.46
N THR A 549 2.62 19.71 22.53
CA THR A 549 2.65 18.84 21.37
C THR A 549 1.60 17.76 21.56
N PRO A 550 0.54 17.73 20.74
CA PRO A 550 -0.38 16.59 20.66
C PRO A 550 0.41 15.29 20.60
N ASP A 551 -0.15 14.23 21.17
CA ASP A 551 0.36 12.87 21.00
C ASP A 551 1.72 12.62 21.67
N THR A 552 2.13 13.51 22.56
CA THR A 552 3.30 13.30 23.42
C THR A 552 2.88 12.96 24.83
N ALA A 553 3.71 12.20 25.53
CA ALA A 553 3.53 12.02 26.96
C ALA A 553 3.67 13.37 27.68
N CYS A 554 2.75 13.67 28.58
CA CYS A 554 2.63 14.98 29.23
C CYS A 554 2.68 14.90 30.76
N ALA A 555 2.59 13.70 31.34
CA ALA A 555 2.76 13.42 32.76
C ALA A 555 3.10 11.92 32.92
N ASP A 556 3.42 11.50 34.15
CA ASP A 556 3.41 10.08 34.48
C ASP A 556 1.98 9.56 34.23
N ARG A 557 1.84 8.56 33.34
CA ARG A 557 0.55 8.01 32.88
C ARG A 557 -0.29 9.02 32.10
N GLY A 558 0.31 10.10 31.62
CA GLY A 558 -0.38 11.19 30.92
C GLY A 558 -0.03 11.25 29.43
N PHE A 559 -1.02 11.39 28.57
CA PHE A 559 -0.84 11.62 27.13
C PHE A 559 -1.54 12.91 26.68
N CYS A 560 -0.92 13.63 25.76
CA CYS A 560 -1.46 14.87 25.22
C CYS A 560 -2.44 14.56 24.08
N ILE A 561 -3.67 15.06 24.14
CA ILE A 561 -4.65 14.94 23.05
C ILE A 561 -4.91 16.35 22.48
N GLN A 562 -5.05 16.47 21.16
CA GLN A 562 -5.62 17.66 20.53
C GLN A 562 -7.12 17.47 20.26
N PHE A 563 -7.93 18.44 20.68
CA PHE A 563 -9.35 18.46 20.38
C PHE A 563 -9.63 19.14 19.03
N ASP A 564 -10.84 18.93 18.50
CA ASP A 564 -11.34 19.64 17.31
C ASP A 564 -11.29 21.18 17.44
N SER A 565 -11.29 21.70 18.68
CA SER A 565 -11.12 23.12 18.97
C SER A 565 -9.70 23.64 18.68
N GLY A 566 -8.75 22.74 18.43
CA GLY A 566 -7.32 23.01 18.32
C GLY A 566 -6.59 23.11 19.66
N GLU A 567 -7.32 23.06 20.78
CA GLU A 567 -6.73 23.04 22.12
C GLU A 567 -6.10 21.67 22.41
N THR A 568 -5.06 21.66 23.23
CA THR A 568 -4.36 20.44 23.66
C THR A 568 -4.52 20.26 25.17
N GLY A 569 -4.76 19.02 25.60
CA GLY A 569 -4.94 18.68 27.00
C GLY A 569 -4.19 17.42 27.40
N CYS A 570 -3.58 17.43 28.58
CA CYS A 570 -2.92 16.28 29.16
C CYS A 570 -3.92 15.36 29.87
N TYR A 571 -4.18 14.19 29.30
CA TYR A 571 -5.08 13.17 29.83
C TYR A 571 -4.30 12.17 30.65
N MET A 572 -4.64 12.02 31.94
CA MET A 572 -4.02 11.04 32.82
C MET A 572 -4.86 9.78 32.91
N LEU A 573 -4.25 8.63 32.64
CA LEU A 573 -4.83 7.32 32.87
C LEU A 573 -4.88 6.99 34.35
N CYS A 574 -5.88 6.21 34.73
CA CYS A 574 -6.08 5.72 36.09
C CYS A 574 -6.59 4.29 36.10
N ASN A 575 -6.29 3.57 37.18
CA ASN A 575 -6.88 2.25 37.40
C ASN A 575 -8.26 2.44 38.05
N PRO A 576 -9.37 2.05 37.38
CA PRO A 576 -10.71 2.19 37.94
C PRO A 576 -10.99 1.18 39.05
N ASN A 577 -10.22 0.09 39.13
CA ASN A 577 -10.36 -0.99 40.08
C ASN A 577 -9.03 -1.27 40.81
N PRO A 578 -8.45 -0.31 41.54
CA PRO A 578 -7.18 -0.52 42.23
C PRO A 578 -7.33 -1.61 43.30
N ALA A 579 -6.28 -2.43 43.50
CA ALA A 579 -6.30 -3.43 44.55
C ALA A 579 -6.40 -2.77 45.94
N GLU A 580 -6.80 -3.53 46.97
CA GLU A 580 -6.96 -2.97 48.33
C GLU A 580 -5.62 -2.38 48.85
N GLY A 581 -5.57 -1.05 48.95
CA GLY A 581 -4.37 -0.32 49.38
C GLY A 581 -3.62 0.41 48.27
N GLU A 582 -3.99 0.21 47.01
CA GLU A 582 -3.46 0.95 45.87
C GLU A 582 -4.26 2.23 45.62
N THR A 583 -3.59 3.26 45.11
CA THR A 583 -4.25 4.49 44.66
C THR A 583 -4.71 4.32 43.23
N SER A 584 -5.85 4.91 42.85
CA SER A 584 -6.32 4.93 41.46
C SER A 584 -5.34 5.55 40.46
N GLY A 585 -4.28 6.21 40.93
CA GLY A 585 -3.30 6.91 40.11
C GLY A 585 -3.66 8.38 39.83
N CYS A 586 -4.86 8.84 40.24
CA CYS A 586 -5.26 10.22 40.03
C CYS A 586 -4.67 11.19 41.07
N PRO A 587 -4.11 12.34 40.64
CA PRO A 587 -3.55 13.31 41.54
C PRO A 587 -4.65 14.15 42.20
N GLY A 588 -4.43 14.53 43.47
CA GLY A 588 -5.29 15.47 44.19
C GLY A 588 -6.69 14.92 44.48
N THR A 589 -7.72 15.66 44.05
CA THR A 589 -9.14 15.30 44.26
C THR A 589 -9.78 14.67 43.02
N SER A 590 -9.01 14.43 41.96
CA SER A 590 -9.51 13.83 40.74
C SER A 590 -9.97 12.39 40.99
N GLN A 591 -11.06 12.01 40.34
CA GLN A 591 -11.64 10.68 40.37
C GLN A 591 -11.30 9.94 39.08
N CYS A 592 -11.14 8.63 39.18
CA CYS A 592 -10.99 7.79 38.01
C CYS A 592 -12.36 7.53 37.40
N LEU A 593 -12.57 7.97 36.16
CA LEU A 593 -13.83 7.76 35.44
C LEU A 593 -13.59 6.81 34.27
N THR A 594 -14.42 5.77 34.17
CA THR A 594 -14.50 4.90 32.98
C THR A 594 -15.59 5.36 32.02
N SER A 595 -16.51 6.22 32.46
CA SER A 595 -17.54 6.79 31.61
C SER A 595 -17.93 8.16 32.14
N PHE A 596 -18.31 9.07 31.24
CA PHE A 596 -18.83 10.37 31.59
C PHE A 596 -20.21 10.55 30.95
N GLN A 597 -21.21 10.90 31.77
CA GLN A 597 -22.52 11.26 31.27
C GLN A 597 -22.57 12.77 31.05
N ASP A 598 -22.68 13.20 29.79
CA ASP A 598 -22.81 14.63 29.47
C ASP A 598 -24.14 15.14 30.07
N PRO A 599 -24.09 16.12 30.99
CA PRO A 599 -25.27 16.62 31.67
C PRO A 599 -26.24 17.38 30.74
N MET A 600 -25.81 17.80 29.54
CA MET A 600 -26.66 18.52 28.57
C MET A 600 -27.34 17.58 27.57
N THR A 601 -26.64 16.54 27.10
CA THR A 601 -27.16 15.61 26.09
C THR A 601 -27.70 14.31 26.69
N MET A 602 -27.35 14.00 27.95
CA MET A 602 -27.55 12.72 28.63
C MET A 602 -26.83 11.53 27.96
N GLU A 603 -25.97 11.79 26.99
CA GLU A 603 -25.15 10.80 26.30
C GLU A 603 -24.07 10.27 27.25
N VAL A 604 -23.86 8.95 27.23
CA VAL A 604 -22.79 8.30 28.00
C VAL A 604 -21.60 8.18 27.05
N ILE A 605 -20.58 8.96 27.31
CA ILE A 605 -19.30 8.87 26.63
C ILE A 605 -18.47 7.84 27.39
N ASP A 606 -18.13 6.74 26.74
CA ASP A 606 -17.17 5.79 27.29
C ASP A 606 -15.79 6.47 27.32
N LEU A 607 -15.20 6.56 28.51
CA LEU A 607 -13.87 7.13 28.73
C LEU A 607 -12.86 6.03 29.06
N SER A 608 -13.28 4.76 28.96
CA SER A 608 -12.37 3.64 29.16
C SER A 608 -11.46 3.49 27.94
N ILE A 609 -10.18 3.31 28.22
CA ILE A 609 -9.16 2.94 27.25
C ILE A 609 -8.72 1.55 27.68
N GLY A 610 -9.37 0.53 27.10
CA GLY A 610 -9.22 -0.85 27.54
C GLY A 610 -9.68 -1.02 28.98
N GLU A 611 -8.78 -1.43 29.87
CA GLU A 611 -9.07 -1.59 31.31
C GLU A 611 -8.89 -0.30 32.12
N TYR A 612 -8.38 0.77 31.50
CA TYR A 612 -8.02 2.01 32.19
C TYR A 612 -9.14 3.04 32.12
N GLY A 613 -9.29 3.84 33.17
CA GLY A 613 -10.11 5.05 33.16
C GLY A 613 -9.25 6.30 32.93
N VAL A 614 -9.92 7.46 32.95
CA VAL A 614 -9.28 8.78 32.87
C VAL A 614 -9.51 9.56 34.16
N CYS A 615 -8.48 10.25 34.65
CA CYS A 615 -8.61 11.15 35.79
C CYS A 615 -9.40 12.40 35.44
N ALA A 616 -10.58 12.56 36.04
CA ALA A 616 -11.42 13.74 35.92
C ALA A 616 -11.55 14.48 37.26
N GLY A 617 -11.49 15.81 37.25
CA GLY A 617 -11.51 16.66 38.45
C GLY A 617 -12.75 17.53 38.59
#